data_AF-A0A3Q2CB49-F1
#
_entry.id   AF-A0A3Q2CB49-F1
#
_cell.length_a   1.000
_cell.length_b   1.000
_cell.length_c   1.000
_cell.angle_alpha   90.00
_cell.angle_beta   90.00
_cell.angle_gamma   90.00
#
_symmetry.space_group_name_H-M   'P 1'
#
loop_
_entity.id
_entity.type
_entity.pdbx_description
1 polymer ?
#
loop_
_entity_poly.entity_id
_entity_poly.type
_entity_poly.pdbx_seq_one_letter_code
_entity_poly.pdbx_strand_id
1 'polypeptide(L)'
;MIPWLLLLLSCCCFNGAAKGISQLERIDRCQTKCYQGLGCKTSREYWFADVCQDPTKRLNSATLLHNASISTVMRCEQKQKCGLYLRIRTVVQLMDKDSIHGISICTNSAGMMTNCQTIQFTKASRRSMLGMPVTVENDYTEVSPNQQLEVTVKTVPSYCGITWSSKYHTPECSNEDLRKNVPECITGTLSYVLSPEKKELTISVTDMLADHDYNLRLCHKDFICIGTGVYTQVKKENPLKTAVLPYSRPLPCLCIEGWSAVVDAPRVQVCPFKDRLEELWFGITFDPQEEALIWEPPCPVKVVVCLCENKEDDVCVDLPDSSQSVSRDKVRFAKVDPHPKLCMKFTVGSQSWIQCPFADGIRVWEVTVSTQHGHEEMQILSRVKAKFSVELRSTSAESPVGETNNRKFVEVEKQKPVKLELKGEKCNLCQQVKRIDVNYAVTVVHCTQLCMYKSSSLASSDSMWIILPAAACLSGIIIITLGLCLLLTIYRKRKEKDICLSEKHTGTLFVYYAMHTI
;
A
#
# COMPACT_ATOMS: atom_id res chain seq x y z
N MET A 1 -5.29 51.60 -18.50
CA MET A 1 -6.07 50.91 -17.45
C MET A 1 -5.19 49.89 -16.75
N ILE A 2 -4.67 50.26 -15.59
CA ILE A 2 -3.75 49.55 -14.66
C ILE A 2 -4.11 50.16 -13.29
N PRO A 3 -4.17 49.47 -12.11
CA PRO A 3 -3.71 48.11 -11.76
C PRO A 3 -4.71 47.26 -10.93
N TRP A 4 -5.09 46.04 -11.36
CA TRP A 4 -5.93 45.11 -10.55
C TRP A 4 -5.37 43.67 -10.47
N LEU A 5 -4.04 43.50 -10.53
CA LEU A 5 -3.38 42.18 -10.65
C LEU A 5 -2.24 41.92 -9.65
N LEU A 6 -1.97 42.82 -8.70
CA LEU A 6 -0.86 42.71 -7.73
C LEU A 6 -1.25 42.20 -6.33
N LEU A 7 -2.54 41.89 -6.08
CA LEU A 7 -3.05 41.51 -4.75
C LEU A 7 -3.25 39.99 -4.54
N LEU A 8 -3.11 39.16 -5.58
CA LEU A 8 -3.36 37.71 -5.50
C LEU A 8 -2.09 36.84 -5.31
N LEU A 9 -0.90 37.44 -5.28
CA LEU A 9 0.38 36.72 -5.12
C LEU A 9 0.97 36.79 -3.69
N SER A 10 0.26 37.38 -2.72
CA SER A 10 0.74 37.53 -1.34
C SER A 10 0.14 36.52 -0.34
N CYS A 11 -0.96 35.82 -0.70
CA CYS A 11 -1.81 35.11 0.28
C CYS A 11 -1.54 33.60 0.42
N CYS A 12 -0.63 33.00 -0.37
CA CYS A 12 -0.46 31.55 -0.44
C CYS A 12 0.68 30.98 0.44
N CYS A 13 1.44 31.81 1.15
CA CYS A 13 2.71 31.41 1.80
C CYS A 13 2.70 31.41 3.34
N PHE A 14 1.56 31.56 4.00
CA PHE A 14 1.45 31.46 5.48
C PHE A 14 0.20 30.71 5.94
N ASN A 15 0.07 29.44 5.53
CA ASN A 15 -0.77 28.45 6.23
C ASN A 15 -0.13 27.05 6.27
N GLY A 16 1.20 27.00 6.27
CA GLY A 16 1.90 25.87 6.86
C GLY A 16 1.67 25.92 8.36
N ALA A 17 0.68 25.17 8.86
CA ALA A 17 0.50 24.96 10.28
C ALA A 17 1.78 24.32 10.82
N ALA A 18 2.62 25.12 11.47
CA ALA A 18 3.90 24.67 12.01
C ALA A 18 3.61 23.61 13.07
N LYS A 19 3.72 22.34 12.66
CA LYS A 19 3.53 21.17 13.52
C LYS A 19 4.68 21.19 14.52
N GLY A 20 4.44 21.89 15.64
CA GLY A 20 5.48 22.34 16.56
C GLY A 20 6.38 21.17 16.93
N ILE A 21 7.69 21.35 16.70
CA ILE A 21 8.69 20.35 17.05
C ILE A 21 8.59 20.17 18.57
N SER A 22 7.91 19.11 18.99
CA SER A 22 7.65 18.77 20.40
C SER A 22 8.90 18.15 21.02
N GLN A 23 9.98 18.93 20.95
CA GLN A 23 11.28 18.67 21.52
C GLN A 23 11.14 18.57 23.04
N LEU A 24 11.59 17.45 23.62
CA LEU A 24 11.50 17.25 25.07
C LEU A 24 12.51 18.17 25.77
N GLU A 25 12.12 18.65 26.96
CA GLU A 25 13.06 19.37 27.82
C GLU A 25 14.21 18.44 28.20
N ARG A 26 15.44 18.97 28.16
CA ARG A 26 16.67 18.22 28.39
C ARG A 26 17.24 18.55 29.77
N ILE A 27 17.74 17.54 30.47
CA ILE A 27 18.47 17.69 31.74
C ILE A 27 19.88 17.10 31.62
N ASP A 28 20.87 17.78 32.18
CA ASP A 28 22.25 17.28 32.23
C ASP A 28 22.40 16.16 33.27
N ARG A 29 21.70 16.33 34.40
CA ARG A 29 21.74 15.43 35.56
C ARG A 29 20.39 15.39 36.28
N CYS A 30 19.99 14.19 36.70
CA CYS A 30 18.88 13.98 37.62
C CYS A 30 19.23 14.54 39.00
N GLN A 31 18.38 15.37 39.57
CA GLN A 31 18.61 16.06 40.84
C GLN A 31 17.29 16.48 41.49
N THR A 32 17.08 16.10 42.75
CA THR A 32 15.95 16.62 43.53
C THR A 32 16.24 18.06 43.94
N LYS A 33 15.34 18.99 43.58
CA LYS A 33 15.43 20.41 43.91
C LYS A 33 14.34 20.77 44.93
N CYS A 34 14.74 21.52 45.96
CA CYS A 34 13.84 22.04 46.96
C CYS A 34 14.00 23.57 46.97
N TYR A 35 12.94 24.27 46.58
CA TYR A 35 12.96 25.72 46.33
C TYR A 35 12.63 26.52 47.60
N GLN A 36 12.52 27.84 47.48
CA GLN A 36 12.22 28.78 48.59
C GLN A 36 13.20 28.68 49.78
N GLY A 37 14.41 28.13 49.61
CA GLY A 37 15.37 27.92 50.71
C GLY A 37 15.09 26.67 51.56
N LEU A 38 14.22 25.76 51.11
CA LEU A 38 13.94 24.50 51.78
C LEU A 38 15.14 23.54 51.69
N GLY A 39 16.03 23.56 52.67
CA GLY A 39 17.07 22.53 52.81
C GLY A 39 16.43 21.13 52.94
N CYS A 40 16.79 20.20 52.06
CA CYS A 40 16.26 18.84 52.02
C CYS A 40 17.36 17.80 51.73
N LYS A 41 17.07 16.52 51.99
CA LYS A 41 17.92 15.36 51.69
C LYS A 41 17.08 14.23 51.10
N THR A 42 17.67 13.43 50.23
CA THR A 42 17.01 12.30 49.56
C THR A 42 17.47 10.96 50.11
N SER A 43 16.55 9.99 50.12
CA SER A 43 16.82 8.57 50.38
C SER A 43 15.94 7.73 49.47
N ARG A 44 16.45 6.58 49.01
CA ARG A 44 15.61 5.56 48.36
C ARG A 44 14.85 4.81 49.45
N GLU A 45 13.57 4.58 49.23
CA GLU A 45 12.68 3.92 50.18
C GLU A 45 12.57 2.44 49.80
N TYR A 46 13.10 1.54 50.63
CA TYR A 46 13.13 0.12 50.33
C TYR A 46 12.10 -0.67 51.15
N TRP A 47 11.11 -1.21 50.41
CA TRP A 47 10.47 -2.50 50.67
C TRP A 47 9.34 -2.65 51.71
N PHE A 48 8.89 -1.59 52.38
CA PHE A 48 7.62 -1.64 53.11
C PHE A 48 6.75 -0.42 52.82
N ALA A 49 5.44 -0.66 52.68
CA ALA A 49 4.45 0.42 52.65
C ALA A 49 4.12 0.81 54.09
N ASP A 50 4.64 1.95 54.55
CA ASP A 50 4.35 2.50 55.87
C ASP A 50 2.84 2.53 56.14
N VAL A 51 2.43 1.95 57.27
CA VAL A 51 1.04 2.01 57.76
C VAL A 51 0.71 3.48 57.99
N CYS A 52 -0.35 3.98 57.35
CA CYS A 52 -0.68 5.39 57.45
C CYS A 52 -1.13 5.76 58.87
N GLN A 53 -0.76 6.96 59.32
CA GLN A 53 -1.11 7.49 60.63
C GLN A 53 -2.37 8.35 60.52
N ASP A 54 -3.18 8.41 61.58
CA ASP A 54 -4.33 9.32 61.62
C ASP A 54 -3.87 10.79 61.58
N PRO A 55 -4.47 11.62 60.72
CA PRO A 55 -4.11 13.03 60.64
C PRO A 55 -4.53 13.80 61.90
N THR A 56 -3.65 14.65 62.41
CA THR A 56 -4.03 15.59 63.48
C THR A 56 -5.08 16.58 62.97
N LYS A 57 -5.92 17.12 63.87
CA LYS A 57 -7.06 18.00 63.53
C LYS A 57 -6.74 19.30 62.76
N ARG A 58 -5.47 19.56 62.43
CA ARG A 58 -5.01 20.70 61.59
C ARG A 58 -4.60 20.28 60.16
N LEU A 59 -4.54 18.98 59.87
CA LEU A 59 -4.08 18.47 58.58
C LEU A 59 -5.27 18.15 57.67
N ASN A 60 -5.32 18.76 56.48
CA ASN A 60 -6.36 18.52 55.47
C ASN A 60 -5.70 18.31 54.10
N SER A 61 -6.04 17.20 53.43
CA SER A 61 -5.46 16.78 52.15
C SER A 61 -5.48 17.87 51.08
N ALA A 62 -6.59 18.61 50.98
CA ALA A 62 -6.81 19.60 49.93
C ALA A 62 -5.96 20.88 50.05
N THR A 63 -5.36 21.14 51.23
CA THR A 63 -4.48 22.30 51.47
C THR A 63 -3.02 21.93 51.69
N LEU A 64 -2.69 20.67 51.96
CA LEU A 64 -1.31 20.25 52.23
C LEU A 64 -0.53 19.82 50.99
N LEU A 65 -1.19 19.16 50.05
CA LEU A 65 -0.62 18.72 48.78
C LEU A 65 -1.44 19.33 47.64
N HIS A 66 -0.96 20.44 47.07
CA HIS A 66 -1.59 21.00 45.88
C HIS A 66 -1.30 20.11 44.66
N ASN A 67 -2.14 20.21 43.62
CA ASN A 67 -2.02 19.46 42.38
C ASN A 67 -0.57 19.45 41.85
N ALA A 68 0.09 18.30 41.94
CA ALA A 68 1.43 18.13 41.40
C ALA A 68 1.38 18.07 39.87
N SER A 69 2.39 18.63 39.20
CA SER A 69 2.57 18.48 37.77
C SER A 69 3.57 17.37 37.46
N ILE A 70 3.28 16.60 36.41
CA ILE A 70 4.14 15.55 35.88
C ILE A 70 4.47 15.91 34.44
N SER A 71 5.76 15.87 34.08
CA SER A 71 6.22 15.95 32.70
C SER A 71 7.32 14.91 32.44
N THR A 72 7.50 14.54 31.17
CA THR A 72 8.65 13.72 30.75
C THR A 72 9.78 14.65 30.32
N VAL A 73 10.98 14.39 30.80
CA VAL A 73 12.22 15.06 30.39
C VAL A 73 13.21 14.03 29.86
N MET A 74 14.16 14.45 29.04
CA MET A 74 15.17 13.60 28.41
C MET A 74 16.55 13.87 29.02
N ARG A 75 17.30 12.83 29.36
CA ARG A 75 18.72 12.94 29.73
C ARG A 75 19.55 12.20 28.71
N CYS A 76 20.54 12.87 28.12
CA CYS A 76 21.41 12.32 27.09
C CYS A 76 22.84 12.20 27.61
N GLU A 77 23.43 11.01 27.52
CA GLU A 77 24.86 10.82 27.79
C GLU A 77 25.69 11.03 26.51
N GLN A 78 25.14 10.59 25.37
CA GLN A 78 25.69 10.81 24.03
C GLN A 78 24.53 10.97 23.01
N LYS A 79 24.84 11.37 21.78
CA LYS A 79 23.87 11.30 20.66
C LYS A 79 23.36 9.87 20.52
N GLN A 80 22.05 9.68 20.29
CA GLN A 80 21.37 8.37 20.27
C GLN A 80 21.42 7.57 21.59
N LYS A 81 21.94 8.13 22.68
CA LYS A 81 22.02 7.49 24.01
C LYS A 81 21.37 8.37 25.06
N CYS A 82 20.05 8.48 24.96
CA CYS A 82 19.23 9.24 25.88
C CYS A 82 18.16 8.35 26.53
N GLY A 83 17.99 8.51 27.84
CA GLY A 83 16.89 7.93 28.62
C GLY A 83 15.79 8.96 28.89
N LEU A 84 14.59 8.48 29.21
CA LEU A 84 13.46 9.31 29.61
C LEU A 84 13.25 9.25 31.12
N TYR A 85 12.93 10.40 31.70
CA TYR A 85 12.76 10.56 33.14
C TYR A 85 11.49 11.35 33.43
N LEU A 86 10.74 10.98 34.46
CA LEU A 86 9.63 11.78 34.95
C LEU A 86 10.15 12.91 35.84
N ARG A 87 9.87 14.16 35.45
CA ARG A 87 9.89 15.28 36.39
C ARG A 87 8.54 15.40 37.07
N ILE A 88 8.56 15.28 38.39
CA ILE A 88 7.39 15.42 39.26
C ILE A 88 7.63 16.66 40.13
N ARG A 89 6.73 17.65 40.04
CA ARG A 89 6.81 18.92 40.79
C ARG A 89 5.58 19.09 41.66
N THR A 90 5.78 19.11 42.98
CA THR A 90 4.73 19.22 44.00
C THR A 90 4.91 20.51 44.80
N VAL A 91 3.80 21.13 45.21
CA VAL A 91 3.82 22.23 46.18
C VAL A 91 3.18 21.75 47.48
N VAL A 92 3.92 21.90 48.58
CA VAL A 92 3.56 21.40 49.92
C VAL A 92 3.44 22.58 50.88
N GLN A 93 2.37 22.66 51.67
CA GLN A 93 2.24 23.72 52.69
C GLN A 93 2.62 23.20 54.08
N LEU A 94 3.64 23.81 54.70
CA LEU A 94 4.18 23.35 55.99
C LEU A 94 3.40 23.95 57.17
N MET A 95 2.22 23.40 57.44
CA MET A 95 1.29 23.90 58.46
C MET A 95 1.76 23.70 59.92
N ASP A 96 2.64 22.73 60.17
CA ASP A 96 3.29 22.51 61.46
C ASP A 96 4.68 21.88 61.23
N LYS A 97 5.66 22.26 62.06
CA LYS A 97 7.09 21.90 61.94
C LYS A 97 7.35 20.45 62.35
N ASP A 98 6.51 19.89 63.23
CA ASP A 98 6.71 18.60 63.89
C ASP A 98 5.79 17.50 63.34
N SER A 99 4.90 17.80 62.39
CA SER A 99 4.03 16.81 61.70
C SER A 99 4.56 16.39 60.33
N ILE A 100 4.97 17.33 59.48
CA ILE A 100 5.47 17.02 58.13
C ILE A 100 6.99 17.07 58.12
N HIS A 101 7.63 15.90 58.03
CA HIS A 101 9.07 15.72 57.97
C HIS A 101 9.63 15.68 56.54
N GLY A 102 8.78 15.50 55.54
CA GLY A 102 9.16 15.36 54.14
C GLY A 102 7.98 14.95 53.26
N ILE A 103 8.29 14.54 52.03
CA ILE A 103 7.38 13.81 51.14
C ILE A 103 8.03 12.53 50.63
N SER A 104 7.24 11.54 50.24
CA SER A 104 7.70 10.38 49.47
C SER A 104 6.99 10.35 48.13
N ILE A 105 7.76 10.20 47.05
CA ILE A 105 7.27 10.15 45.67
C ILE A 105 7.43 8.72 45.18
N CYS A 106 6.31 8.05 44.93
CA CYS A 106 6.24 6.68 44.45
C CYS A 106 5.71 6.63 43.02
N THR A 107 6.26 5.71 42.22
CA THR A 107 5.81 5.44 40.84
C THR A 107 5.58 3.94 40.67
N ASN A 108 4.44 3.60 40.08
CA ASN A 108 3.95 2.24 39.90
C ASN A 108 3.62 1.97 38.43
N SER A 109 3.95 0.77 37.94
CA SER A 109 3.71 0.31 36.56
C SER A 109 3.24 -1.14 36.60
N ALA A 110 2.37 -1.53 35.68
CA ALA A 110 2.02 -2.94 35.52
C ALA A 110 3.29 -3.77 35.24
N GLY A 111 3.48 -4.86 36.00
CA GLY A 111 4.63 -5.76 35.87
C GLY A 111 5.96 -5.27 36.47
N MET A 112 6.04 -4.06 37.03
CA MET A 112 7.25 -3.57 37.70
C MET A 112 7.05 -3.41 39.21
N MET A 113 8.15 -3.44 39.96
CA MET A 113 8.17 -3.14 41.39
C MET A 113 8.05 -1.63 41.62
N THR A 114 7.19 -1.21 42.55
CA THR A 114 6.99 0.20 42.91
C THR A 114 8.31 0.87 43.30
N ASN A 115 8.66 1.98 42.64
CA ASN A 115 9.87 2.75 42.90
C ASN A 115 9.51 4.00 43.72
N CYS A 116 10.02 4.10 44.95
CA CYS A 116 9.72 5.18 45.90
C CYS A 116 10.99 5.92 46.35
N GLN A 117 10.92 7.25 46.37
CA GLN A 117 11.99 8.14 46.79
C GLN A 117 11.50 9.11 47.86
N THR A 118 12.07 8.99 49.07
CA THR A 118 11.81 9.89 50.19
C THR A 118 12.64 11.17 50.06
N ILE A 119 12.02 12.31 50.35
CA ILE A 119 12.62 13.65 50.31
C ILE A 119 12.37 14.29 51.68
N GLN A 120 13.35 14.20 52.58
CA GLN A 120 13.26 14.66 53.96
C GLN A 120 13.68 16.14 54.10
N PHE A 121 12.93 16.92 54.87
CA PHE A 121 13.17 18.34 55.11
C PHE A 121 13.92 18.55 56.43
N THR A 122 14.99 19.36 56.41
CA THR A 122 15.83 19.58 57.60
C THR A 122 15.05 20.27 58.72
N LYS A 123 15.42 20.00 59.98
CA LYS A 123 14.78 20.64 61.16
C LYS A 123 14.91 22.18 61.16
N ALA A 124 15.91 22.73 60.49
CA ALA A 124 16.07 24.18 60.32
C ALA A 124 15.09 24.74 59.28
N SER A 125 15.07 24.18 58.07
CA SER A 125 14.20 24.63 56.99
C SER A 125 12.71 24.44 57.29
N ARG A 126 12.33 23.38 58.02
CA ARG A 126 10.96 23.19 58.53
C ARG A 126 10.50 24.28 59.50
N ARG A 127 11.42 24.95 60.20
CA ARG A 127 11.10 26.05 61.13
C ARG A 127 11.02 27.40 60.42
N SER A 128 11.88 27.65 59.43
CA SER A 128 11.87 28.92 58.68
C SER A 128 10.75 29.01 57.64
N MET A 129 10.21 27.88 57.18
CA MET A 129 9.15 27.81 56.16
C MET A 129 7.75 27.52 56.72
N LEU A 130 7.52 27.78 58.02
CA LEU A 130 6.23 27.56 58.66
C LEU A 130 5.11 28.39 58.01
N GLY A 131 3.99 27.73 57.69
CA GLY A 131 2.84 28.32 57.00
C GLY A 131 3.04 28.60 55.51
N MET A 132 4.28 28.56 55.01
CA MET A 132 4.61 28.88 53.63
C MET A 132 4.44 27.67 52.68
N PRO A 133 4.02 27.90 51.43
CA PRO A 133 4.07 26.88 50.39
C PRO A 133 5.51 26.72 49.88
N VAL A 134 6.03 25.49 49.93
CA VAL A 134 7.36 25.13 49.41
C VAL A 134 7.24 24.19 48.21
N THR A 135 8.05 24.42 47.18
CA THR A 135 8.08 23.59 45.98
C THR A 135 9.18 22.54 46.06
N VAL A 136 8.84 21.30 45.76
CA VAL A 136 9.78 20.18 45.59
C VAL A 136 9.65 19.66 44.17
N GLU A 137 10.78 19.44 43.51
CA GLU A 137 10.89 18.93 42.14
C GLU A 137 11.86 17.75 42.12
N ASN A 138 11.47 16.66 41.46
CA ASN A 138 12.29 15.45 41.34
C ASN A 138 12.24 14.93 39.91
N ASP A 139 13.40 14.77 39.26
CA ASP A 139 13.56 14.26 37.88
C ASP A 139 14.43 12.99 37.81
N TYR A 140 14.24 12.11 38.80
CA TYR A 140 15.07 10.91 39.02
C TYR A 140 14.43 9.59 38.55
N THR A 141 13.11 9.52 38.36
CA THR A 141 12.45 8.27 37.95
C THR A 141 12.62 8.04 36.45
N GLU A 142 13.46 7.10 36.07
CA GLU A 142 13.62 6.58 34.72
C GLU A 142 12.36 5.81 34.25
N VAL A 143 11.99 5.96 32.98
CA VAL A 143 10.78 5.39 32.36
C VAL A 143 11.00 5.05 30.89
N SER A 144 10.26 4.05 30.37
CA SER A 144 10.27 3.70 28.94
C SER A 144 9.24 4.53 28.15
N PRO A 145 9.39 4.68 26.81
CA PRO A 145 8.37 5.25 25.94
C PRO A 145 7.06 4.44 25.98
N ASN A 146 5.92 5.09 25.73
CA ASN A 146 4.58 4.45 25.73
C ASN A 146 4.21 3.71 27.06
N GLN A 147 4.92 3.94 28.16
CA GLN A 147 4.61 3.38 29.47
C GLN A 147 3.39 4.07 30.10
N GLN A 148 2.53 3.29 30.76
CA GLN A 148 1.43 3.81 31.60
C GLN A 148 1.79 3.65 33.07
N LEU A 149 1.66 4.74 33.83
CA LEU A 149 2.17 4.85 35.20
C LEU A 149 1.13 5.45 36.13
N GLU A 150 1.18 5.04 37.40
CA GLU A 150 0.51 5.73 38.50
C GLU A 150 1.56 6.37 39.41
N VAL A 151 1.49 7.69 39.52
CA VAL A 151 2.38 8.49 40.35
C VAL A 151 1.64 8.88 41.62
N THR A 152 2.20 8.54 42.78
CA THR A 152 1.64 8.87 44.10
C THR A 152 2.63 9.70 44.90
N VAL A 153 2.18 10.82 45.47
CA VAL A 153 2.94 11.64 46.41
C VAL A 153 2.28 11.57 47.78
N LYS A 154 3.06 11.18 48.79
CA LYS A 154 2.65 11.05 50.19
C LYS A 154 3.43 12.03 51.07
N THR A 155 2.87 12.34 52.23
CA THR A 155 3.60 12.96 53.35
C THR A 155 4.56 11.97 54.00
N VAL A 156 5.56 12.48 54.75
CA VAL A 156 6.45 11.68 55.62
C VAL A 156 6.37 12.26 57.03
N PRO A 157 5.94 11.50 58.06
CA PRO A 157 5.28 10.20 57.96
C PRO A 157 4.01 10.25 57.10
N SER A 158 3.60 9.10 56.56
CA SER A 158 2.43 9.00 55.69
C SER A 158 1.13 9.11 56.50
N TYR A 159 0.34 10.16 56.28
CA TYR A 159 -0.97 10.32 56.91
C TYR A 159 -2.13 9.76 56.07
N CYS A 160 -3.09 9.10 56.71
CA CYS A 160 -4.25 8.51 56.04
C CYS A 160 -5.09 9.59 55.34
N GLY A 161 -5.45 9.34 54.07
CA GLY A 161 -6.18 10.29 53.22
C GLY A 161 -5.37 11.49 52.71
N ILE A 162 -4.14 11.73 53.18
CA ILE A 162 -3.28 12.84 52.76
C ILE A 162 -2.27 12.34 51.72
N THR A 163 -2.80 11.99 50.56
CA THR A 163 -2.07 11.45 49.42
C THR A 163 -2.58 12.07 48.13
N TRP A 164 -1.68 12.53 47.26
CA TRP A 164 -2.01 12.90 45.89
C TRP A 164 -1.66 11.75 44.96
N SER A 165 -2.52 11.39 44.01
CA SER A 165 -2.25 10.35 43.02
C SER A 165 -2.78 10.75 41.65
N SER A 166 -2.03 10.45 40.60
CA SER A 166 -2.45 10.67 39.22
C SER A 166 -1.89 9.62 38.27
N LYS A 167 -2.65 9.32 37.22
CA LYS A 167 -2.21 8.44 36.13
C LYS A 167 -1.52 9.27 35.05
N TYR A 168 -0.35 8.82 34.65
CA TYR A 168 0.47 9.47 33.63
C TYR A 168 0.80 8.48 32.50
N HIS A 169 1.00 9.00 31.30
CA HIS A 169 1.41 8.23 30.14
C HIS A 169 2.58 8.96 29.49
N THR A 170 3.71 8.26 29.34
CA THR A 170 4.91 8.80 28.71
C THR A 170 4.71 8.92 27.20
N PRO A 171 5.36 9.88 26.51
CA PRO A 171 5.28 9.99 25.05
C PRO A 171 5.64 8.68 24.33
N GLU A 172 4.92 8.41 23.24
CA GLU A 172 5.19 7.30 22.33
C GLU A 172 6.44 7.55 21.46
N CYS A 173 7.04 6.47 20.95
CA CYS A 173 8.02 6.51 19.85
C CYS A 173 7.48 7.07 18.52
N SER A 174 6.24 7.57 18.45
CA SER A 174 5.76 8.38 17.32
C SER A 174 6.32 9.81 17.34
N ASN A 175 6.83 10.29 18.48
CA ASN A 175 7.52 11.57 18.63
C ASN A 175 8.92 11.55 17.96
N GLU A 176 9.19 12.53 17.10
CA GLU A 176 10.44 12.61 16.33
C GLU A 176 11.71 12.78 17.18
N ASP A 177 11.63 13.50 18.29
CA ASP A 177 12.77 13.74 19.17
C ASP A 177 13.19 12.44 19.87
N LEU A 178 12.22 11.58 20.21
CA LEU A 178 12.51 10.22 20.71
C LEU A 178 13.15 9.36 19.62
N ARG A 179 12.57 9.32 18.41
CA ARG A 179 13.08 8.51 17.28
C ARG A 179 14.49 8.87 16.82
N LYS A 180 15.02 10.03 17.22
CA LYS A 180 16.36 10.51 16.90
C LYS A 180 17.37 10.30 18.04
N ASN A 181 16.92 10.04 19.28
CA ASN A 181 17.75 10.14 20.49
C ASN A 181 17.61 8.98 21.50
N VAL A 182 16.47 8.29 21.57
CA VAL A 182 16.22 7.21 22.55
C VAL A 182 16.38 5.84 21.87
N PRO A 183 17.27 4.94 22.36
CA PRO A 183 17.55 3.66 21.71
C PRO A 183 16.31 2.82 21.37
N GLU A 184 15.37 2.70 22.31
CA GLU A 184 14.10 1.96 22.18
C GLU A 184 13.19 2.49 21.04
N CYS A 185 13.41 3.72 20.56
CA CYS A 185 12.66 4.33 19.47
C CYS A 185 13.44 4.42 18.14
N ILE A 186 14.74 4.09 18.12
CA ILE A 186 15.60 4.24 16.93
C ILE A 186 15.49 3.01 16.02
N THR A 187 14.55 3.09 15.08
CA THR A 187 14.35 2.08 14.03
C THR A 187 15.39 2.16 12.89
N GLY A 188 16.06 3.30 12.75
CA GLY A 188 16.64 3.72 11.47
C GLY A 188 15.59 4.08 10.42
N THR A 189 16.06 4.61 9.29
CA THR A 189 15.28 5.01 8.12
C THR A 189 15.72 4.19 6.92
N LEU A 190 14.76 3.63 6.18
CA LEU A 190 15.04 2.83 4.98
C LEU A 190 14.74 3.63 3.72
N SER A 191 15.72 3.69 2.83
CA SER A 191 15.60 4.19 1.45
C SER A 191 15.97 3.06 0.49
N TYR A 192 15.42 3.03 -0.71
CA TYR A 192 15.62 1.93 -1.66
C TYR A 192 15.62 2.38 -3.12
N VAL A 193 16.31 1.61 -3.96
CA VAL A 193 16.32 1.72 -5.42
C VAL A 193 15.94 0.37 -6.01
N LEU A 194 14.98 0.38 -6.92
CA LEU A 194 14.50 -0.80 -7.64
C LEU A 194 15.37 -1.08 -8.88
N SER A 195 15.72 -2.34 -9.10
CA SER A 195 16.37 -2.84 -10.32
C SER A 195 15.53 -3.98 -10.93
N PRO A 196 14.47 -3.66 -11.71
CA PRO A 196 13.49 -4.65 -12.17
C PRO A 196 14.09 -5.76 -13.03
N GLU A 197 15.05 -5.43 -13.90
CA GLU A 197 15.72 -6.36 -14.82
C GLU A 197 16.44 -7.50 -14.08
N LYS A 198 17.11 -7.16 -12.98
CA LYS A 198 17.82 -8.12 -12.11
C LYS A 198 16.93 -8.74 -11.03
N LYS A 199 15.72 -8.18 -10.86
CA LYS A 199 14.84 -8.39 -9.70
C LYS A 199 15.55 -8.14 -8.36
N GLU A 200 16.23 -7.00 -8.27
CA GLU A 200 16.99 -6.60 -7.08
C GLU A 200 16.42 -5.32 -6.44
N LEU A 201 16.45 -5.28 -5.11
CA LEU A 201 16.29 -4.06 -4.31
C LEU A 201 17.66 -3.69 -3.73
N THR A 202 18.17 -2.51 -4.07
CA THR A 202 19.29 -1.90 -3.34
C THR A 202 18.71 -1.05 -2.22
N ILE A 203 19.06 -1.33 -0.97
CA ILE A 203 18.57 -0.63 0.23
C ILE A 203 19.72 0.16 0.85
N SER A 204 19.46 1.40 1.25
CA SER A 204 20.36 2.26 2.02
C SER A 204 19.73 2.65 3.36
N VAL A 205 20.49 2.49 4.44
CA VAL A 205 20.02 2.73 5.83
C VAL A 205 20.63 3.99 6.39
N THR A 206 19.80 4.92 6.88
CA THR A 206 20.23 6.08 7.68
C THR A 206 19.65 6.02 9.10
N ASP A 207 20.11 6.89 9.99
CA ASP A 207 19.53 7.12 11.33
C ASP A 207 19.47 5.92 12.30
N MET A 208 20.06 4.77 11.93
CA MET A 208 20.25 3.61 12.79
C MET A 208 21.17 3.88 13.98
N LEU A 209 21.17 3.01 14.98
CA LEU A 209 22.11 3.08 16.12
C LEU A 209 23.57 2.98 15.63
N ALA A 210 24.37 4.01 15.90
CA ALA A 210 25.71 4.15 15.33
C ALA A 210 26.73 3.07 15.77
N ASP A 211 26.53 2.44 16.93
CA ASP A 211 27.43 1.46 17.54
C ASP A 211 27.00 -0.01 17.39
N HIS A 212 25.89 -0.26 16.67
CA HIS A 212 25.36 -1.59 16.38
C HIS A 212 25.28 -1.87 14.87
N ASP A 213 25.42 -3.13 14.48
CA ASP A 213 25.10 -3.56 13.12
C ASP A 213 23.59 -3.42 12.84
N TYR A 214 23.18 -3.55 11.58
CA TYR A 214 21.77 -3.43 11.19
C TYR A 214 21.35 -4.62 10.32
N ASN A 215 20.22 -5.24 10.66
CA ASN A 215 19.69 -6.39 9.95
C ASN A 215 18.63 -5.93 8.95
N LEU A 216 18.66 -6.49 7.73
CA LEU A 216 17.69 -6.27 6.66
C LEU A 216 17.18 -7.61 6.14
N ARG A 217 15.89 -7.72 5.88
CA ARG A 217 15.31 -8.86 5.14
C ARG A 217 14.16 -8.43 4.24
N LEU A 218 13.81 -9.29 3.29
CA LEU A 218 12.50 -9.27 2.67
C LEU A 218 11.52 -10.10 3.51
N CYS A 219 10.25 -9.69 3.53
CA CYS A 219 9.17 -10.38 4.21
C CYS A 219 7.83 -10.15 3.51
N HIS A 220 6.92 -11.11 3.62
CA HIS A 220 5.52 -10.95 3.24
C HIS A 220 4.74 -10.35 4.41
N LYS A 221 4.19 -9.16 4.20
CA LYS A 221 3.40 -8.42 5.19
C LYS A 221 1.95 -8.89 5.19
N ASP A 222 1.56 -9.44 6.33
CA ASP A 222 0.17 -9.62 6.74
C ASP A 222 -0.03 -8.85 8.07
N PHE A 223 -0.57 -9.46 9.14
CA PHE A 223 -0.62 -8.87 10.47
C PHE A 223 0.78 -8.69 11.07
N ILE A 224 1.68 -9.63 10.78
CA ILE A 224 3.13 -9.54 10.99
C ILE A 224 3.87 -9.70 9.66
N CYS A 225 5.15 -9.35 9.60
CA CYS A 225 5.96 -9.56 8.39
C CYS A 225 6.72 -10.89 8.47
N ILE A 226 6.27 -11.86 7.69
CA ILE A 226 6.81 -13.23 7.64
C ILE A 226 8.03 -13.22 6.71
N GLY A 227 9.22 -13.42 7.27
CA GLY A 227 10.48 -13.32 6.51
C GLY A 227 10.59 -14.35 5.39
N THR A 228 11.08 -13.94 4.22
CA THR A 228 11.21 -14.83 3.04
C THR A 228 12.47 -15.72 3.09
N GLY A 229 13.07 -15.91 4.27
CA GLY A 229 14.33 -16.62 4.48
C GLY A 229 15.38 -15.80 5.22
N VAL A 230 16.61 -15.85 4.72
CA VAL A 230 17.83 -15.27 5.34
C VAL A 230 17.76 -13.74 5.39
N TYR A 231 18.32 -13.15 6.46
CA TYR A 231 18.54 -11.70 6.58
C TYR A 231 20.00 -11.34 6.28
N THR A 232 20.21 -10.17 5.69
CA THR A 232 21.54 -9.58 5.45
C THR A 232 21.89 -8.63 6.58
N GLN A 233 23.14 -8.65 7.04
CA GLN A 233 23.62 -7.74 8.09
C GLN A 233 24.54 -6.66 7.51
N VAL A 234 24.10 -5.41 7.57
CA VAL A 234 24.88 -4.22 7.24
C VAL A 234 25.77 -3.88 8.43
N LYS A 235 27.09 -3.85 8.21
CA LYS A 235 28.07 -3.57 9.27
C LYS A 235 28.11 -2.10 9.67
N LYS A 236 28.28 -1.82 10.96
CA LYS A 236 28.39 -0.46 11.49
C LYS A 236 29.63 0.29 11.00
N GLU A 237 30.68 -0.43 10.58
CA GLU A 237 31.89 0.12 9.97
C GLU A 237 31.71 0.47 8.47
N ASN A 238 30.75 -0.13 7.76
CA ASN A 238 30.54 0.11 6.33
C ASN A 238 30.06 1.57 6.09
N PRO A 239 30.81 2.44 5.39
CA PRO A 239 30.44 3.84 5.20
C PRO A 239 29.22 4.04 4.29
N LEU A 240 28.92 3.10 3.38
CA LEU A 240 27.80 3.23 2.44
C LEU A 240 26.45 2.82 3.05
N LYS A 241 26.45 2.01 4.12
CA LYS A 241 25.24 1.49 4.79
C LYS A 241 24.22 0.85 3.84
N THR A 242 24.70 0.23 2.77
CA THR A 242 23.88 -0.42 1.74
C THR A 242 23.87 -1.95 1.85
N ALA A 243 22.80 -2.55 1.32
CA ALA A 243 22.68 -3.97 1.00
C ALA A 243 21.89 -4.15 -0.31
N VAL A 244 22.05 -5.30 -0.96
CA VAL A 244 21.22 -5.71 -2.12
C VAL A 244 20.44 -6.96 -1.72
N LEU A 245 19.12 -6.95 -1.93
CA LEU A 245 18.23 -8.09 -1.68
C LEU A 245 17.52 -8.48 -2.98
N PRO A 246 17.73 -9.71 -3.50
CA PRO A 246 17.00 -10.21 -4.66
C PRO A 246 15.57 -10.65 -4.31
N TYR A 247 14.64 -10.56 -5.25
CA TYR A 247 13.25 -10.98 -5.09
C TYR A 247 12.75 -11.84 -6.26
N SER A 248 11.89 -12.83 -5.99
CA SER A 248 11.38 -13.74 -7.04
C SER A 248 10.24 -13.13 -7.87
N ARG A 249 9.28 -12.48 -7.18
CA ARG A 249 8.11 -11.78 -7.76
C ARG A 249 7.84 -10.48 -6.98
N PRO A 250 7.58 -9.34 -7.67
CA PRO A 250 7.30 -8.04 -7.05
C PRO A 250 5.86 -7.93 -6.49
N LEU A 251 5.55 -8.75 -5.49
CA LEU A 251 4.20 -8.87 -4.91
C LEU A 251 3.82 -7.68 -4.00
N PRO A 252 2.55 -7.21 -3.97
CA PRO A 252 2.09 -6.12 -3.10
C PRO A 252 2.44 -6.19 -1.61
N CYS A 253 2.42 -7.39 -1.04
CA CYS A 253 2.79 -7.64 0.36
C CYS A 253 4.30 -7.82 0.58
N LEU A 254 5.13 -7.83 -0.47
CA LEU A 254 6.57 -7.96 -0.33
C LEU A 254 7.16 -6.63 0.17
N CYS A 255 7.69 -6.66 1.38
CA CYS A 255 8.25 -5.50 2.07
C CYS A 255 9.69 -5.77 2.50
N ILE A 256 10.46 -4.70 2.58
CA ILE A 256 11.76 -4.64 3.27
C ILE A 256 11.46 -4.43 4.75
N GLU A 257 12.09 -5.21 5.63
CA GLU A 257 12.09 -4.98 7.08
C GLU A 257 13.51 -4.77 7.59
N GLY A 258 13.70 -3.76 8.44
CA GLY A 258 14.99 -3.39 9.02
C GLY A 258 14.92 -3.19 10.54
N TRP A 259 15.99 -3.59 11.25
CA TRP A 259 16.16 -3.34 12.68
C TRP A 259 17.64 -3.38 13.10
N SER A 260 18.01 -2.58 14.11
CA SER A 260 19.33 -2.60 14.73
C SER A 260 19.64 -3.97 15.37
N ALA A 261 20.89 -4.41 15.38
CA ALA A 261 21.33 -5.69 15.94
C ALA A 261 21.44 -5.66 17.48
N VAL A 262 20.29 -5.43 18.13
CA VAL A 262 20.09 -5.51 19.58
C VAL A 262 18.88 -6.41 19.89
N VAL A 263 18.78 -6.88 21.13
CA VAL A 263 17.60 -7.61 21.62
C VAL A 263 16.38 -6.66 21.60
N ASP A 264 15.22 -7.19 21.21
CA ASP A 264 13.93 -6.49 21.12
C ASP A 264 13.94 -5.14 20.36
N ALA A 265 14.84 -5.00 19.40
CA ALA A 265 14.99 -3.82 18.56
C ALA A 265 13.68 -3.42 17.84
N PRO A 266 13.31 -2.13 17.80
CA PRO A 266 12.15 -1.66 17.07
C PRO A 266 12.36 -1.82 15.56
N ARG A 267 11.34 -2.32 14.85
CA ARG A 267 11.39 -2.66 13.42
C ARG A 267 10.76 -1.57 12.57
N VAL A 268 11.38 -1.24 11.43
CA VAL A 268 10.79 -0.43 10.35
C VAL A 268 10.51 -1.30 9.13
N GLN A 269 9.39 -1.04 8.45
CA GLN A 269 8.96 -1.76 7.26
C GLN A 269 8.61 -0.78 6.14
N VAL A 270 9.05 -1.08 4.92
CA VAL A 270 8.73 -0.32 3.69
C VAL A 270 8.35 -1.31 2.61
N CYS A 271 7.30 -1.04 1.83
CA CYS A 271 6.71 -2.00 0.88
C CYS A 271 6.77 -1.45 -0.56
N PRO A 272 7.84 -1.71 -1.34
CA PRO A 272 8.08 -1.10 -2.65
C PRO A 272 7.02 -1.38 -3.71
N PHE A 273 6.29 -2.50 -3.59
CA PHE A 273 5.39 -3.02 -4.62
C PHE A 273 3.91 -2.90 -4.27
N LYS A 274 3.57 -2.19 -3.18
CA LYS A 274 2.23 -2.16 -2.56
C LYS A 274 1.07 -2.02 -3.55
N ASP A 275 1.25 -1.21 -4.59
CA ASP A 275 0.20 -0.83 -5.53
C ASP A 275 0.25 -1.66 -6.84
N ARG A 276 1.19 -2.62 -6.99
CA ARG A 276 1.36 -3.51 -8.16
C ARG A 276 0.46 -4.76 -8.07
N LEU A 277 -0.85 -4.56 -8.19
CA LEU A 277 -1.86 -5.62 -8.00
C LEU A 277 -1.82 -6.72 -9.07
N GLU A 278 -1.28 -6.45 -10.26
CA GLU A 278 -1.17 -7.39 -11.39
C GLU A 278 -0.52 -8.75 -11.04
N GLU A 279 0.47 -8.75 -10.15
CA GLU A 279 1.23 -9.95 -9.76
C GLU A 279 0.43 -10.94 -8.90
N LEU A 280 -0.74 -10.54 -8.37
CA LEU A 280 -1.58 -11.36 -7.50
C LEU A 280 -2.28 -12.49 -8.27
N TRP A 281 -2.56 -12.28 -9.55
CA TRP A 281 -3.47 -13.12 -10.35
C TRP A 281 -2.77 -14.31 -11.02
N PHE A 282 -1.44 -14.41 -10.87
CA PHE A 282 -0.65 -15.57 -11.29
C PHE A 282 -0.78 -16.74 -10.31
N GLY A 283 -0.51 -17.96 -10.79
CA GLY A 283 -0.58 -19.18 -9.99
C GLY A 283 -1.93 -19.91 -10.06
N ILE A 284 -2.76 -19.57 -11.05
CA ILE A 284 -3.91 -20.38 -11.43
C ILE A 284 -3.42 -21.77 -11.86
N THR A 285 -4.06 -22.82 -11.35
CA THR A 285 -3.75 -24.23 -11.64
C THR A 285 -5.03 -24.98 -11.98
N PHE A 286 -4.93 -25.94 -12.89
CA PHE A 286 -6.05 -26.82 -13.26
C PHE A 286 -5.71 -28.27 -12.89
N ASP A 287 -6.59 -28.90 -12.12
CA ASP A 287 -6.53 -30.31 -11.77
C ASP A 287 -7.37 -31.11 -12.80
N PRO A 288 -6.74 -31.93 -13.66
CA PRO A 288 -7.44 -32.71 -14.68
C PRO A 288 -8.13 -33.98 -14.16
N GLN A 289 -7.88 -34.39 -12.91
CA GLN A 289 -8.55 -35.52 -12.27
C GLN A 289 -9.85 -35.08 -11.61
N GLU A 290 -9.81 -33.95 -10.91
CA GLU A 290 -11.00 -33.35 -10.27
C GLU A 290 -11.84 -32.48 -11.23
N GLU A 291 -11.31 -32.16 -12.42
CA GLU A 291 -11.81 -31.11 -13.32
C GLU A 291 -11.98 -29.77 -12.56
N ALA A 292 -10.97 -29.39 -11.77
CA ALA A 292 -11.05 -28.25 -10.86
C ALA A 292 -10.05 -27.16 -11.19
N LEU A 293 -10.53 -25.91 -11.28
CA LEU A 293 -9.69 -24.72 -11.43
C LEU A 293 -9.45 -24.09 -10.06
N ILE A 294 -8.19 -23.82 -9.74
CA ILE A 294 -7.70 -23.51 -8.39
C ILE A 294 -6.78 -22.29 -8.44
N TRP A 295 -6.98 -21.34 -7.52
CA TRP A 295 -6.10 -20.19 -7.31
C TRP A 295 -6.00 -19.88 -5.81
N GLU A 296 -4.85 -19.37 -5.39
CA GLU A 296 -4.57 -19.05 -3.99
C GLU A 296 -3.90 -17.67 -3.90
N PRO A 297 -4.43 -16.71 -3.12
CA PRO A 297 -3.93 -15.34 -3.11
C PRO A 297 -2.50 -15.26 -2.52
N PRO A 298 -1.49 -14.80 -3.28
CA PRO A 298 -0.11 -14.71 -2.79
C PRO A 298 0.12 -13.56 -1.80
N CYS A 299 -0.90 -12.74 -1.54
CA CYS A 299 -0.92 -11.67 -0.54
C CYS A 299 -2.34 -11.49 0.03
N PRO A 300 -2.48 -11.01 1.29
CA PRO A 300 -3.78 -10.75 1.91
C PRO A 300 -4.48 -9.53 1.29
N VAL A 301 -5.27 -9.75 0.24
CA VAL A 301 -5.97 -8.70 -0.52
C VAL A 301 -7.43 -9.10 -0.74
N LYS A 302 -8.37 -8.23 -0.34
CA LYS A 302 -9.80 -8.44 -0.60
C LYS A 302 -10.07 -8.35 -2.10
N VAL A 303 -10.53 -9.46 -2.69
CA VAL A 303 -10.78 -9.60 -4.12
C VAL A 303 -12.08 -10.38 -4.36
N VAL A 304 -12.82 -9.98 -5.39
CA VAL A 304 -13.91 -10.79 -5.95
C VAL A 304 -13.36 -11.53 -7.17
N VAL A 305 -13.46 -12.87 -7.16
CA VAL A 305 -13.00 -13.76 -8.22
C VAL A 305 -14.21 -14.43 -8.85
N CYS A 306 -14.34 -14.35 -10.16
CA CYS A 306 -15.39 -15.04 -10.92
C CYS A 306 -14.83 -15.75 -12.16
N LEU A 307 -15.61 -16.69 -12.69
CA LEU A 307 -15.34 -17.26 -14.01
C LEU A 307 -16.09 -16.44 -15.06
N CYS A 308 -15.46 -16.20 -16.20
CA CYS A 308 -16.06 -15.46 -17.30
C CYS A 308 -15.71 -16.09 -18.64
N GLU A 309 -16.59 -15.89 -19.62
CA GLU A 309 -16.38 -16.27 -21.02
C GLU A 309 -15.85 -15.06 -21.80
N ASN A 310 -14.63 -15.15 -22.34
CA ASN A 310 -14.10 -14.09 -23.20
C ASN A 310 -14.78 -14.11 -24.57
N LYS A 311 -15.36 -12.97 -24.97
CA LYS A 311 -15.93 -12.74 -26.29
C LYS A 311 -14.86 -12.20 -27.25
N GLU A 312 -15.21 -12.03 -28.51
CA GLU A 312 -14.25 -11.63 -29.56
C GLU A 312 -13.82 -10.15 -29.48
N ASP A 313 -14.52 -9.34 -28.69
CA ASP A 313 -14.16 -7.95 -28.36
C ASP A 313 -13.30 -7.81 -27.08
N ASP A 314 -12.69 -8.90 -26.59
CA ASP A 314 -12.01 -9.03 -25.28
C ASP A 314 -12.87 -8.68 -24.04
N VAL A 315 -14.19 -8.62 -24.22
CA VAL A 315 -15.16 -8.46 -23.14
C VAL A 315 -15.43 -9.84 -22.51
N CYS A 316 -14.93 -10.04 -21.29
CA CYS A 316 -15.17 -11.27 -20.53
C CYS A 316 -16.47 -11.19 -19.71
N VAL A 317 -17.49 -11.94 -20.15
CA VAL A 317 -18.85 -11.95 -19.59
C VAL A 317 -18.92 -12.98 -18.46
N ASP A 318 -19.36 -12.56 -17.26
CA ASP A 318 -19.36 -13.43 -16.08
C ASP A 318 -20.34 -14.61 -16.21
N LEU A 319 -19.88 -15.79 -15.79
CA LEU A 319 -20.73 -16.96 -15.64
C LEU A 319 -21.56 -16.85 -14.35
N PRO A 320 -22.86 -17.21 -14.38
CA PRO A 320 -23.69 -17.22 -13.17
C PRO A 320 -23.10 -18.15 -12.11
N ASP A 321 -23.36 -17.83 -10.84
CA ASP A 321 -22.99 -18.62 -9.66
C ASP A 321 -21.50 -18.99 -9.59
N SER A 322 -20.64 -18.16 -10.20
CA SER A 322 -19.17 -18.29 -10.18
C SER A 322 -18.47 -17.23 -9.34
N SER A 323 -19.18 -16.27 -8.75
CA SER A 323 -18.56 -15.18 -7.97
C SER A 323 -18.24 -15.61 -6.53
N GLN A 324 -16.96 -15.53 -6.15
CA GLN A 324 -16.45 -15.79 -4.80
C GLN A 324 -15.68 -14.57 -4.29
N SER A 325 -16.00 -14.09 -3.08
CA SER A 325 -15.29 -12.99 -2.42
C SER A 325 -14.34 -13.54 -1.37
N VAL A 326 -13.03 -13.31 -1.54
CA VAL A 326 -11.97 -13.88 -0.68
C VAL A 326 -10.96 -12.82 -0.24
N SER A 327 -10.08 -13.18 0.70
CA SER A 327 -8.98 -12.30 1.13
C SER A 327 -7.67 -13.02 1.47
N ARG A 328 -7.76 -14.26 1.96
CA ARG A 328 -6.62 -15.17 2.18
C ARG A 328 -6.89 -16.59 1.66
N ASP A 329 -8.16 -16.93 1.55
CA ASP A 329 -8.64 -18.29 1.31
C ASP A 329 -8.46 -18.72 -0.14
N LYS A 330 -8.16 -20.01 -0.32
CA LYS A 330 -7.96 -20.66 -1.61
C LYS A 330 -9.27 -20.77 -2.37
N VAL A 331 -9.33 -20.20 -3.57
CA VAL A 331 -10.48 -20.31 -4.48
C VAL A 331 -10.43 -21.65 -5.21
N ARG A 332 -11.56 -22.36 -5.23
CA ARG A 332 -11.76 -23.57 -6.03
C ARG A 332 -13.06 -23.47 -6.81
N PHE A 333 -12.99 -23.74 -8.11
CA PHE A 333 -14.12 -24.04 -8.97
C PHE A 333 -14.04 -25.52 -9.36
N ALA A 334 -15.00 -26.33 -8.94
CA ALA A 334 -15.05 -27.76 -9.26
C ALA A 334 -15.97 -28.00 -10.47
N LYS A 335 -15.65 -29.01 -11.29
CA LYS A 335 -16.31 -29.32 -12.56
C LYS A 335 -16.35 -28.12 -13.51
N VAL A 336 -15.14 -27.74 -13.94
CA VAL A 336 -14.84 -26.68 -14.89
C VAL A 336 -14.50 -27.29 -16.25
N ASP A 337 -15.05 -26.74 -17.33
CA ASP A 337 -14.78 -27.17 -18.70
C ASP A 337 -13.51 -26.51 -19.28
N PRO A 338 -12.45 -27.26 -19.62
CA PRO A 338 -11.21 -26.66 -20.14
C PRO A 338 -11.40 -26.23 -21.60
N HIS A 339 -11.60 -24.93 -21.79
CA HIS A 339 -11.91 -24.31 -23.07
C HIS A 339 -11.17 -22.96 -23.22
N PRO A 340 -10.54 -22.64 -24.37
CA PRO A 340 -9.71 -21.43 -24.52
C PRO A 340 -10.40 -20.10 -24.20
N LYS A 341 -11.71 -19.98 -24.44
CA LYS A 341 -12.51 -18.80 -24.08
C LYS A 341 -12.94 -18.74 -22.61
N LEU A 342 -12.57 -19.71 -21.76
CA LEU A 342 -12.87 -19.67 -20.32
C LEU A 342 -11.73 -19.03 -19.54
N CYS A 343 -12.05 -17.98 -18.78
CA CYS A 343 -11.08 -17.19 -18.03
C CYS A 343 -11.53 -16.97 -16.58
N MET A 344 -10.59 -16.62 -15.72
CA MET A 344 -10.83 -16.08 -14.38
C MET A 344 -10.74 -14.56 -14.44
N LYS A 345 -11.72 -13.86 -13.86
CA LYS A 345 -11.66 -12.41 -13.64
C LYS A 345 -11.50 -12.11 -12.15
N PHE A 346 -10.56 -11.23 -11.84
CA PHE A 346 -10.21 -10.78 -10.50
C PHE A 346 -10.56 -9.30 -10.39
N THR A 347 -11.31 -8.90 -9.37
CA THR A 347 -11.80 -7.52 -9.22
C THR A 347 -11.46 -6.97 -7.83
N VAL A 348 -10.77 -5.82 -7.78
CA VAL A 348 -10.38 -5.12 -6.55
C VAL A 348 -10.78 -3.65 -6.68
N GLY A 349 -11.79 -3.23 -5.90
CA GLY A 349 -12.35 -1.89 -6.01
C GLY A 349 -12.98 -1.65 -7.39
N SER A 350 -12.43 -0.70 -8.15
CA SER A 350 -12.83 -0.39 -9.52
C SER A 350 -11.93 -1.01 -10.60
N GLN A 351 -10.87 -1.72 -10.22
CA GLN A 351 -9.93 -2.36 -11.15
C GLN A 351 -10.24 -3.85 -11.30
N SER A 352 -10.06 -4.37 -12.52
CA SER A 352 -10.23 -5.80 -12.81
C SER A 352 -9.19 -6.31 -13.80
N TRP A 353 -8.79 -7.57 -13.62
CA TRP A 353 -7.84 -8.28 -14.48
C TRP A 353 -8.42 -9.62 -14.90
N ILE A 354 -8.11 -10.07 -16.11
CA ILE A 354 -8.58 -11.34 -16.68
C ILE A 354 -7.35 -12.22 -16.95
N GLN A 355 -7.45 -13.52 -16.65
CA GLN A 355 -6.45 -14.53 -16.96
C GLN A 355 -7.14 -15.77 -17.54
N CYS A 356 -6.69 -16.20 -18.71
CA CYS A 356 -7.32 -17.29 -19.49
C CYS A 356 -6.42 -18.54 -19.48
N PRO A 357 -6.49 -19.41 -18.46
CA PRO A 357 -5.53 -20.50 -18.23
C PRO A 357 -5.52 -21.60 -19.31
N PHE A 358 -6.46 -21.54 -20.27
CA PHE A 358 -6.60 -22.50 -21.36
C PHE A 358 -6.32 -21.89 -22.75
N ALA A 359 -5.94 -20.61 -22.85
CA ALA A 359 -5.77 -19.91 -24.13
C ALA A 359 -4.76 -20.62 -25.06
N ASP A 360 -3.54 -20.86 -24.56
CA ASP A 360 -2.48 -21.61 -25.25
C ASP A 360 -2.58 -23.14 -25.02
N GLY A 361 -3.72 -23.62 -24.52
CA GLY A 361 -3.80 -24.83 -23.69
C GLY A 361 -4.72 -25.96 -24.18
N ILE A 362 -5.11 -26.79 -23.22
CA ILE A 362 -5.82 -28.05 -23.46
C ILE A 362 -7.25 -27.79 -23.96
N ARG A 363 -7.50 -28.03 -25.25
CA ARG A 363 -8.84 -28.26 -25.78
C ARG A 363 -9.31 -29.66 -25.41
N VAL A 364 -10.25 -29.78 -24.46
CA VAL A 364 -10.85 -31.08 -24.10
C VAL A 364 -11.83 -31.56 -25.18
N TRP A 365 -12.54 -30.63 -25.81
CA TRP A 365 -13.42 -30.87 -26.95
C TRP A 365 -13.32 -29.70 -27.93
N GLU A 366 -13.77 -29.91 -29.15
CA GLU A 366 -13.97 -28.84 -30.13
C GLU A 366 -15.11 -29.17 -31.10
N VAL A 367 -15.62 -28.14 -31.77
CA VAL A 367 -16.53 -28.28 -32.90
C VAL A 367 -15.74 -28.13 -34.18
N THR A 368 -15.88 -29.08 -35.09
CA THR A 368 -15.43 -28.93 -36.48
C THR A 368 -16.63 -28.73 -37.39
N VAL A 369 -16.49 -27.83 -38.36
CA VAL A 369 -17.49 -27.62 -39.42
C VAL A 369 -16.85 -28.04 -40.74
N SER A 370 -17.56 -28.86 -41.51
CA SER A 370 -17.09 -29.35 -42.80
C SER A 370 -18.18 -29.15 -43.86
N THR A 371 -17.81 -28.67 -45.04
CA THR A 371 -18.76 -28.45 -46.13
C THR A 371 -18.83 -29.70 -47.02
N GLN A 372 -19.98 -30.35 -47.10
CA GLN A 372 -20.21 -31.51 -47.96
C GLN A 372 -21.46 -31.29 -48.81
N HIS A 373 -21.36 -31.50 -50.13
CA HIS A 373 -22.48 -31.38 -51.07
C HIS A 373 -23.28 -30.06 -50.94
N GLY A 374 -22.57 -28.93 -50.74
CA GLY A 374 -23.15 -27.60 -50.58
C GLY A 374 -23.81 -27.31 -49.23
N HIS A 375 -23.82 -28.27 -48.31
CA HIS A 375 -24.34 -28.12 -46.95
C HIS A 375 -23.18 -28.07 -45.95
N GLU A 376 -23.32 -27.29 -44.88
CA GLU A 376 -22.43 -27.38 -43.72
C GLU A 376 -22.85 -28.56 -42.84
N GLU A 377 -21.89 -29.37 -42.42
CA GLU A 377 -22.06 -30.42 -41.41
C GLU A 377 -21.16 -30.09 -40.21
N MET A 378 -21.78 -29.91 -39.05
CA MET A 378 -21.14 -29.60 -37.78
C MET A 378 -20.91 -30.91 -37.00
N GLN A 379 -19.72 -31.12 -36.45
CA GLN A 379 -19.37 -32.32 -35.69
C GLN A 379 -18.76 -31.93 -34.34
N ILE A 380 -19.15 -32.61 -33.26
CA ILE A 380 -18.51 -32.48 -31.94
C ILE A 380 -17.46 -33.58 -31.80
N LEU A 381 -16.22 -33.22 -31.51
CA LEU A 381 -15.14 -34.15 -31.14
C LEU A 381 -14.72 -33.90 -29.69
N SER A 382 -14.67 -34.96 -28.87
CA SER A 382 -14.26 -34.88 -27.47
C SER A 382 -13.13 -35.87 -27.14
N ARG A 383 -12.14 -35.41 -26.37
CA ARG A 383 -11.00 -36.21 -25.86
C ARG A 383 -11.35 -37.00 -24.60
N VAL A 384 -12.53 -36.75 -24.03
CA VAL A 384 -13.13 -37.46 -22.88
C VAL A 384 -14.56 -37.89 -23.22
N LYS A 385 -15.16 -38.76 -22.41
CA LYS A 385 -16.61 -39.03 -22.46
C LYS A 385 -17.33 -37.84 -21.83
N ALA A 386 -18.19 -37.14 -22.57
CA ALA A 386 -18.85 -35.91 -22.14
C ALA A 386 -20.30 -35.81 -22.66
N LYS A 387 -21.09 -34.91 -22.07
CA LYS A 387 -22.49 -34.66 -22.45
C LYS A 387 -22.66 -33.20 -22.86
N PHE A 388 -23.34 -32.99 -23.97
CA PHE A 388 -23.56 -31.68 -24.57
C PHE A 388 -25.05 -31.40 -24.71
N SER A 389 -25.45 -30.15 -24.49
CA SER A 389 -26.72 -29.63 -25.00
C SER A 389 -26.47 -28.82 -26.27
N VAL A 390 -27.23 -29.12 -27.30
CA VAL A 390 -27.23 -28.46 -28.61
C VAL A 390 -28.56 -27.76 -28.79
N GLU A 391 -28.53 -26.46 -29.10
CA GLU A 391 -29.71 -25.59 -29.16
C GLU A 391 -29.66 -24.73 -30.43
N LEU A 392 -30.82 -24.35 -30.96
CA LEU A 392 -30.94 -23.65 -32.24
C LEU A 392 -31.63 -22.31 -32.04
N ARG A 393 -31.00 -21.21 -32.47
CA ARG A 393 -31.51 -19.83 -32.29
C ARG A 393 -31.57 -19.10 -33.62
N SER A 394 -32.73 -18.52 -33.93
CA SER A 394 -32.90 -17.56 -35.03
C SER A 394 -32.54 -16.14 -34.57
N THR A 395 -31.89 -15.34 -35.42
CA THR A 395 -31.44 -13.97 -35.06
C THR A 395 -32.40 -12.85 -35.46
N SER A 396 -33.66 -13.16 -35.81
CA SER A 396 -34.70 -12.18 -36.15
C SER A 396 -35.29 -11.51 -34.90
N ALA A 397 -35.23 -10.18 -34.82
CA ALA A 397 -35.67 -9.40 -33.65
C ALA A 397 -37.19 -9.20 -33.51
N GLU A 398 -38.01 -9.76 -34.39
CA GLU A 398 -39.47 -9.62 -34.37
C GLU A 398 -40.20 -10.97 -34.47
N SER A 399 -40.53 -11.55 -33.31
CA SER A 399 -41.91 -11.93 -32.95
C SER A 399 -41.95 -12.58 -31.56
N PRO A 400 -42.84 -12.18 -30.64
CA PRO A 400 -43.19 -12.99 -29.49
C PRO A 400 -44.08 -14.19 -29.90
N VAL A 401 -44.33 -15.08 -28.94
CA VAL A 401 -45.17 -16.30 -29.03
C VAL A 401 -44.59 -17.44 -29.89
N GLY A 402 -44.10 -18.49 -29.23
CA GLY A 402 -43.89 -19.80 -29.85
C GLY A 402 -42.48 -20.37 -29.89
N GLU A 403 -41.53 -19.92 -29.05
CA GLU A 403 -40.20 -20.54 -28.95
C GLU A 403 -40.29 -22.03 -28.56
N THR A 404 -40.17 -22.90 -29.56
CA THR A 404 -40.05 -24.34 -29.37
C THR A 404 -38.57 -24.65 -29.16
N ASN A 405 -38.12 -24.54 -27.91
CA ASN A 405 -36.73 -24.77 -27.49
C ASN A 405 -36.33 -26.23 -27.68
N ASN A 406 -35.99 -26.58 -28.93
CA ASN A 406 -35.53 -27.89 -29.39
C ASN A 406 -34.09 -28.15 -28.94
N ARG A 407 -33.88 -28.13 -27.62
CA ARG A 407 -32.61 -28.39 -26.97
C ARG A 407 -32.33 -29.89 -26.95
N LYS A 408 -31.50 -30.34 -27.89
CA LYS A 408 -31.11 -31.74 -28.05
C LYS A 408 -29.93 -32.06 -27.12
N PHE A 409 -30.00 -33.18 -26.42
CA PHE A 409 -28.87 -33.70 -25.65
C PHE A 409 -28.08 -34.71 -26.49
N VAL A 410 -26.76 -34.65 -26.41
CA VAL A 410 -25.82 -35.49 -27.18
C VAL A 410 -24.74 -35.99 -26.23
N GLU A 411 -24.56 -37.31 -26.17
CA GLU A 411 -23.45 -37.93 -25.42
C GLU A 411 -22.35 -38.29 -26.42
N VAL A 412 -21.13 -37.79 -26.18
CA VAL A 412 -19.98 -37.95 -27.07
C VAL A 412 -18.95 -38.83 -26.38
N GLU A 413 -18.60 -39.93 -27.04
CA GLU A 413 -17.59 -40.86 -26.56
C GLU A 413 -16.17 -40.39 -26.91
N LYS A 414 -15.20 -40.79 -26.08
CA LYS A 414 -13.79 -40.41 -26.24
C LYS A 414 -13.26 -40.74 -27.65
N GLN A 415 -12.79 -39.71 -28.35
CA GLN A 415 -12.23 -39.76 -29.71
C GLN A 415 -13.21 -40.32 -30.77
N LYS A 416 -14.52 -40.21 -30.56
CA LYS A 416 -15.55 -40.56 -31.55
C LYS A 416 -16.37 -39.32 -31.92
N PRO A 417 -16.19 -38.72 -33.11
CA PRO A 417 -16.92 -37.52 -33.49
C PRO A 417 -18.41 -37.84 -33.68
N VAL A 418 -19.28 -36.94 -33.22
CA VAL A 418 -20.74 -37.04 -33.39
C VAL A 418 -21.21 -35.93 -34.31
N LYS A 419 -21.82 -36.31 -35.43
CA LYS A 419 -22.42 -35.41 -36.43
C LYS A 419 -23.70 -34.76 -35.89
N LEU A 420 -23.87 -33.47 -36.15
CA LEU A 420 -25.07 -32.69 -35.88
C LEU A 420 -25.77 -32.36 -37.21
N GLU A 421 -27.03 -32.77 -37.35
CA GLU A 421 -27.87 -32.35 -38.49
C GLU A 421 -28.20 -30.86 -38.36
N LEU A 422 -27.66 -30.02 -39.24
CA LEU A 422 -28.07 -28.62 -39.37
C LEU A 422 -29.42 -28.53 -40.09
N LYS A 423 -30.52 -28.73 -39.35
CA LYS A 423 -31.88 -28.55 -39.85
C LYS A 423 -32.24 -27.07 -39.96
N GLY A 424 -31.90 -26.46 -41.11
CA GLY A 424 -32.22 -25.07 -41.42
C GLY A 424 -32.31 -24.79 -42.92
N GLU A 425 -33.53 -24.80 -43.47
CA GLU A 425 -33.83 -24.27 -44.82
C GLU A 425 -33.87 -22.72 -44.87
N LYS A 426 -33.55 -22.06 -43.75
CA LYS A 426 -33.63 -20.60 -43.59
C LYS A 426 -32.24 -20.03 -43.29
N CYS A 427 -31.94 -18.87 -43.85
CA CYS A 427 -30.83 -18.04 -43.37
C CYS A 427 -31.05 -17.61 -41.91
N ASN A 428 -29.99 -17.08 -41.27
CA ASN A 428 -30.02 -16.49 -39.92
C ASN A 428 -30.32 -17.47 -38.77
N LEU A 429 -29.84 -18.71 -38.88
CA LEU A 429 -29.82 -19.72 -37.81
C LEU A 429 -28.42 -19.88 -37.24
N CYS A 430 -28.32 -19.84 -35.91
CA CYS A 430 -27.12 -20.15 -35.15
C CYS A 430 -27.35 -21.37 -34.27
N GLN A 431 -26.39 -22.30 -34.26
CA GLN A 431 -26.38 -23.47 -33.38
C GLN A 431 -25.44 -23.20 -32.18
N GLN A 432 -25.95 -23.46 -30.98
CA GLN A 432 -25.23 -23.28 -29.72
C GLN A 432 -24.92 -24.64 -29.11
N VAL A 433 -23.66 -24.89 -28.78
CA VAL A 433 -23.16 -26.14 -28.17
C VAL A 433 -22.52 -25.79 -26.83
N LYS A 434 -23.00 -26.43 -25.76
CA LYS A 434 -22.47 -26.27 -24.41
C LYS A 434 -22.35 -27.63 -23.72
N ARG A 435 -21.22 -27.88 -23.06
CA ARG A 435 -21.02 -29.06 -22.20
C ARG A 435 -21.88 -28.94 -20.93
N ILE A 436 -22.47 -30.05 -20.47
CA ILE A 436 -23.46 -30.08 -19.38
C ILE A 436 -23.20 -31.13 -18.29
N ASP A 437 -22.19 -31.99 -18.44
CA ASP A 437 -21.69 -32.87 -17.36
C ASP A 437 -20.75 -32.14 -16.37
N VAL A 438 -20.77 -30.81 -16.39
CA VAL A 438 -19.89 -29.89 -15.65
C VAL A 438 -20.67 -28.65 -15.19
N ASN A 439 -20.22 -28.03 -14.09
CA ASN A 439 -20.86 -26.85 -13.50
C ASN A 439 -20.61 -25.59 -14.35
N TYR A 440 -19.37 -25.39 -14.77
CA TYR A 440 -18.91 -24.17 -15.43
C TYR A 440 -18.40 -24.47 -16.84
N ALA A 441 -19.22 -24.14 -17.86
CA ALA A 441 -18.90 -24.36 -19.26
C ALA A 441 -19.27 -23.16 -20.15
N VAL A 442 -18.42 -22.94 -21.15
CA VAL A 442 -18.57 -21.97 -22.23
C VAL A 442 -19.64 -22.43 -23.24
N THR A 443 -20.24 -21.48 -23.96
CA THR A 443 -21.17 -21.77 -25.05
C THR A 443 -20.48 -21.49 -26.39
N VAL A 444 -20.12 -22.54 -27.14
CA VAL A 444 -19.63 -22.39 -28.51
C VAL A 444 -20.83 -22.13 -29.42
N VAL A 445 -20.78 -21.05 -30.19
CA VAL A 445 -21.84 -20.68 -31.15
C VAL A 445 -21.25 -20.72 -32.55
N HIS A 446 -21.94 -21.42 -33.47
CA HIS A 446 -21.68 -21.36 -34.91
C HIS A 446 -22.91 -20.83 -35.63
N CYS A 447 -22.72 -19.99 -36.65
CA CYS A 447 -23.81 -19.42 -37.44
C CYS A 447 -23.52 -19.66 -38.92
N THR A 448 -24.45 -20.32 -39.63
CA THR A 448 -24.31 -20.58 -41.07
C THR A 448 -24.54 -19.30 -41.88
N GLN A 449 -23.62 -18.99 -42.80
CA GLN A 449 -23.61 -17.72 -43.54
C GLN A 449 -23.93 -17.87 -45.05
N LEU A 450 -24.29 -19.09 -45.47
CA LEU A 450 -24.57 -19.46 -46.87
C LEU A 450 -25.98 -19.08 -47.34
N CYS A 451 -26.19 -17.79 -47.63
CA CYS A 451 -27.34 -17.33 -48.42
C CYS A 451 -26.94 -17.18 -49.91
N MET A 452 -27.11 -18.24 -50.71
CA MET A 452 -26.76 -18.23 -52.14
C MET A 452 -27.76 -17.43 -52.99
N TYR A 453 -27.26 -16.38 -53.65
CA TYR A 453 -28.05 -15.36 -54.35
C TYR A 453 -28.57 -15.83 -55.72
N LYS A 454 -29.84 -16.27 -55.80
CA LYS A 454 -30.59 -16.53 -57.05
C LYS A 454 -32.07 -16.19 -56.86
N SER A 455 -32.76 -15.54 -57.80
CA SER A 455 -32.30 -14.84 -59.01
C SER A 455 -33.39 -13.89 -59.52
N SER A 456 -33.00 -12.84 -60.26
CA SER A 456 -33.87 -12.23 -61.27
C SER A 456 -33.05 -11.97 -62.54
N SER A 457 -33.70 -12.12 -63.70
CA SER A 457 -33.06 -12.08 -65.01
C SER A 457 -32.84 -10.65 -65.52
N LEU A 458 -31.68 -10.44 -66.15
CA LEU A 458 -31.43 -9.52 -67.27
C LEU A 458 -32.50 -8.42 -67.50
N ALA A 459 -32.28 -7.25 -66.92
CA ALA A 459 -32.86 -6.00 -67.39
C ALA A 459 -31.72 -5.05 -67.78
N SER A 460 -31.67 -4.65 -69.04
CA SER A 460 -30.62 -3.78 -69.59
C SER A 460 -30.86 -2.31 -69.24
N SER A 461 -29.84 -1.60 -68.77
CA SER A 461 -29.69 -0.16 -69.00
C SER A 461 -28.23 0.27 -68.85
N ASP A 462 -27.77 1.18 -69.70
CA ASP A 462 -26.42 1.73 -69.66
C ASP A 462 -26.19 2.64 -68.44
N SER A 463 -24.95 2.66 -67.94
CA SER A 463 -24.46 3.69 -66.99
C SER A 463 -22.93 3.86 -67.03
N MET A 464 -22.31 3.75 -68.21
CA MET A 464 -20.86 3.95 -68.40
C MET A 464 -20.47 5.46 -68.41
N TRP A 465 -20.91 6.25 -67.42
CA TRP A 465 -20.71 7.71 -67.45
C TRP A 465 -20.53 8.45 -66.11
N ILE A 466 -19.94 7.81 -65.08
CA ILE A 466 -19.62 8.49 -63.79
C ILE A 466 -18.13 8.41 -63.40
N ILE A 467 -17.33 7.49 -63.96
CA ILE A 467 -15.94 7.26 -63.52
C ILE A 467 -14.95 8.35 -64.01
N LEU A 468 -15.22 9.00 -65.15
CA LEU A 468 -14.31 9.96 -65.78
C LEU A 468 -14.13 11.29 -65.01
N PRO A 469 -15.19 11.98 -64.51
CA PRO A 469 -15.02 13.26 -63.79
C PRO A 469 -14.27 13.13 -62.46
N ALA A 470 -14.51 12.05 -61.70
CA ALA A 470 -13.94 11.88 -60.36
C ALA A 470 -12.41 11.74 -60.39
N ALA A 471 -11.86 11.00 -61.36
CA ALA A 471 -10.42 10.83 -61.53
C ALA A 471 -9.70 12.14 -61.90
N ALA A 472 -10.35 13.01 -62.69
CA ALA A 472 -9.82 14.32 -63.07
C ALA A 472 -9.76 15.30 -61.88
N CYS A 473 -10.78 15.29 -61.01
CA CYS A 473 -10.78 16.12 -59.80
C CYS A 473 -9.66 15.72 -58.82
N LEU A 474 -9.45 14.41 -58.62
CA LEU A 474 -8.41 13.92 -57.70
C LEU A 474 -6.99 14.23 -58.19
N SER A 475 -6.70 14.10 -59.48
CA SER A 475 -5.38 14.46 -60.03
C SER A 475 -5.11 15.96 -59.95
N GLY A 476 -6.12 16.80 -60.19
CA GLY A 476 -6.03 18.25 -59.99
C GLY A 476 -5.66 18.66 -58.56
N ILE A 477 -6.29 18.04 -57.55
CA ILE A 477 -5.99 18.31 -56.13
C ILE A 477 -4.55 17.91 -55.77
N ILE A 478 -4.06 16.77 -56.30
CA ILE A 478 -2.68 16.31 -56.07
C ILE A 478 -1.67 17.28 -56.70
N ILE A 479 -1.92 17.77 -57.92
CA ILE A 479 -1.04 18.74 -58.59
C ILE A 479 -1.01 20.08 -57.83
N ILE A 480 -2.17 20.58 -57.37
CA ILE A 480 -2.26 21.84 -56.60
C ILE A 480 -1.53 21.74 -55.25
N THR A 481 -1.69 20.62 -54.53
CA THR A 481 -1.01 20.41 -53.24
C THR A 481 0.52 20.26 -53.39
N LEU A 482 0.99 19.53 -54.42
CA LEU A 482 2.42 19.48 -54.76
C LEU A 482 2.97 20.88 -55.14
N GLY A 483 2.23 21.65 -55.93
CA GLY A 483 2.58 23.03 -56.29
C GLY A 483 2.70 23.95 -55.08
N LEU A 484 1.76 23.85 -54.13
CA LEU A 484 1.82 24.60 -52.86
C LEU A 484 2.99 24.16 -51.98
N CYS A 485 3.32 22.86 -51.90
CA CYS A 485 4.50 22.38 -51.18
C CYS A 485 5.82 22.88 -51.81
N LEU A 486 5.90 22.93 -53.14
CA LEU A 486 7.05 23.50 -53.85
C LEU A 486 7.17 25.01 -53.61
N LEU A 487 6.07 25.76 -53.67
CA LEU A 487 6.06 27.19 -53.35
C LEU A 487 6.43 27.46 -51.88
N LEU A 488 5.94 26.66 -50.93
CA LEU A 488 6.29 26.79 -49.51
C LEU A 488 7.76 26.46 -49.22
N THR A 489 8.33 25.46 -49.90
CA THR A 489 9.75 25.11 -49.74
C THR A 489 10.68 26.12 -50.43
N ILE A 490 10.28 26.69 -51.57
CA ILE A 490 10.97 27.83 -52.20
C ILE A 490 10.86 29.09 -51.33
N TYR A 491 9.70 29.35 -50.73
CA TYR A 491 9.51 30.49 -49.81
C TYR A 491 10.37 30.34 -48.53
N ARG A 492 10.45 29.14 -47.93
CA ARG A 492 11.41 28.86 -46.84
C ARG A 492 12.86 29.10 -47.28
N LYS A 493 13.29 28.55 -48.42
CA LYS A 493 14.66 28.73 -48.93
C LYS A 493 15.00 30.16 -49.38
N ARG A 494 14.01 31.02 -49.65
CA ARG A 494 14.22 32.47 -49.81
C ARG A 494 14.33 33.16 -48.45
N LYS A 495 13.41 32.87 -47.51
CA LYS A 495 13.41 33.47 -46.17
C LYS A 495 14.65 33.12 -45.34
N GLU A 496 15.27 31.95 -45.56
CA GLU A 496 16.59 31.60 -44.99
C GLU A 496 17.76 32.38 -45.62
N LYS A 497 17.63 32.89 -46.85
CA LYS A 497 18.65 33.76 -47.48
C LYS A 497 18.52 35.22 -47.06
N ASP A 498 17.30 35.72 -46.89
CA ASP A 498 17.06 37.13 -46.53
C ASP A 498 17.38 37.45 -45.06
N ILE A 499 17.51 36.44 -44.19
CA ILE A 499 17.80 36.59 -42.75
C ILE A 499 19.32 36.52 -42.44
N CYS A 500 20.19 36.45 -43.46
CA CYS A 500 21.66 36.53 -43.30
C CYS A 500 22.30 37.81 -43.87
N LEU A 501 21.51 38.85 -44.17
CA LEU A 501 21.97 40.08 -44.83
C LEU A 501 21.61 41.39 -44.10
N SER A 502 21.46 41.36 -42.76
CA SER A 502 21.24 42.59 -41.98
C SER A 502 21.76 42.58 -40.53
N GLU A 503 22.87 41.89 -40.20
CA GLU A 503 23.65 42.24 -38.99
C GLU A 503 25.08 41.64 -38.98
N LYS A 504 26.10 42.47 -39.30
CA LYS A 504 27.38 42.66 -38.56
C LYS A 504 28.49 43.36 -39.36
N HIS A 505 28.44 44.69 -39.36
CA HIS A 505 29.58 45.56 -39.07
C HIS A 505 28.98 46.63 -38.14
N THR A 506 29.47 46.87 -36.92
CA THR A 506 30.86 47.09 -36.49
C THR A 506 31.36 46.08 -35.43
N GLY A 507 32.66 45.94 -35.16
CA GLY A 507 33.82 46.57 -35.80
C GLY A 507 35.17 45.95 -35.36
N THR A 508 36.11 45.89 -36.31
CA THR A 508 37.56 45.62 -36.26
C THR A 508 38.25 45.28 -34.93
N LEU A 509 38.77 44.04 -34.81
CA LEU A 509 40.18 43.79 -34.42
C LEU A 509 40.68 42.41 -34.93
N PHE A 510 41.94 42.06 -34.64
CA PHE A 510 42.78 41.13 -35.42
C PHE A 510 42.86 39.67 -34.93
N VAL A 511 43.45 38.82 -35.76
CA VAL A 511 43.52 37.33 -35.69
C VAL A 511 44.99 36.85 -35.65
N TYR A 512 45.19 35.54 -35.38
CA TYR A 512 46.37 34.68 -35.67
C TYR A 512 47.48 34.57 -34.60
N TYR A 513 48.27 33.48 -34.47
CA TYR A 513 48.36 32.12 -35.09
C TYR A 513 48.86 31.14 -33.98
N ALA A 514 49.01 29.80 -34.07
CA ALA A 514 48.86 28.74 -35.10
C ALA A 514 48.31 27.45 -34.40
N MET A 515 47.83 26.35 -35.00
CA MET A 515 48.21 25.47 -36.14
C MET A 515 49.24 24.35 -35.80
N HIS A 516 49.00 23.16 -36.37
CA HIS A 516 49.87 21.98 -36.58
C HIS A 516 49.95 20.81 -35.55
N THR A 517 49.65 19.60 -36.06
CA THR A 517 50.19 18.23 -35.77
C THR A 517 50.56 17.85 -34.32
N ILE A 518 50.18 16.67 -33.81
CA ILE A 518 50.15 15.33 -34.44
C ILE A 518 48.80 14.63 -34.27
#